data_AF-A0A346R5T2-F1
#
_entry.id   AF-A0A346R5T2-F1
#
_cell.length_a   1.000
_cell.length_b   1.000
_cell.length_c   1.000
_cell.angle_alpha   90.00
_cell.angle_beta   90.00
_cell.angle_gamma   90.00
#
_symmetry.space_group_name_H-M   'P 1'
#
loop_
_entity.id
_entity.type
_entity.pdbx_description
1 polymer ?
#
loop_
_entity_poly.entity_id
_entity_poly.type
_entity_poly.pdbx_seq_one_letter_code
_entity_poly.pdbx_strand_id
1 'polypeptide(L)'
;MVDRKQDGDLPDKQAVIVIHGMGEQKAMDTLRGFVDVVWSGDERQRPYGGGPQVWSKPDTISDALELRRLTTNHNFDGVRTDFFEFYWAHLMSGTKISHVVSWVKLLLFRNRKDVPDQLYAAWIALWVLCGLITLLVVDLSLDEGSKFLGLTPFWTMLIGAVLLYLNTKIIAPIIGDAARYLSPAPVNVGQRRAIRDEGATLLRKLIECGDYRRIIVVGHSLGSIIGYDILRDVWAEYNTRMAGDGPSDALDRLQALANTRPLDREAYREAQRDYLDELRANGNKWCVSDFITMGSPLAHGNALLARTFDEFDERVAQREFPVCPPLAETDSKGTARFSYDRTVGKGEEQVRMAVPHHAAVFAPVRWTNIYFPCRNIIEGDLIGGPIEPVFGEGVEDVAVTPPGNRYLAHTRYWTIAPGGDRHAPGAHIIALREALKLAEDRPEQPQSSVESEPVEPSGSRAASAAPEIVAQAGEAAAGAADTQAGTPIRKSARASSPKGTTRKPAKAGPTTTRKTRAPRKPRKPKAPPSASS
;
A
#
# COMPACT_ATOMS: atom_id res chain seq x y z
N MET A 1 4.32 36.90 -15.67
CA MET A 1 3.85 36.46 -17.00
C MET A 1 3.28 35.07 -16.82
N VAL A 2 1.96 34.95 -16.91
CA VAL A 2 1.27 33.66 -16.82
C VAL A 2 1.40 33.05 -18.20
N ASP A 3 2.27 32.05 -18.32
CA ASP A 3 2.47 31.34 -19.58
C ASP A 3 1.18 30.59 -19.91
N ARG A 4 0.63 30.89 -21.07
CA ARG A 4 -0.64 30.33 -21.54
C ARG A 4 -0.32 28.94 -22.07
N LYS A 5 -0.52 27.91 -21.24
CA LYS A 5 -0.39 26.50 -21.68
C LYS A 5 -1.14 26.31 -23.00
N GLN A 6 -0.43 25.81 -24.00
CA GLN A 6 -1.03 25.41 -25.27
C GLN A 6 -1.90 24.17 -25.02
N ASP A 7 -3.08 24.11 -25.65
CA ASP A 7 -3.96 22.94 -25.63
C ASP A 7 -3.20 21.74 -26.24
N GLY A 8 -2.56 20.94 -25.39
CA GLY A 8 -1.74 19.79 -25.81
C GLY A 8 -0.73 19.32 -24.77
N ASP A 9 -0.26 20.20 -23.87
CA ASP A 9 0.69 19.80 -22.83
C ASP A 9 -0.03 19.10 -21.67
N LEU A 10 0.44 17.90 -21.32
CA LEU A 10 -0.02 17.18 -20.13
C LEU A 10 0.13 18.06 -18.88
N PRO A 11 -0.77 17.94 -17.89
CA PRO A 11 -0.63 18.69 -16.66
C PRO A 11 0.72 18.41 -15.99
N ASP A 12 1.33 19.46 -15.45
CA ASP A 12 2.61 19.46 -14.72
C ASP A 12 2.43 19.00 -13.26
N LYS A 13 1.29 18.38 -12.94
CA LYS A 13 0.93 17.94 -11.60
C LYS A 13 0.57 16.46 -11.58
N GLN A 14 0.88 15.82 -10.47
CA GLN A 14 0.41 14.48 -10.12
C GLN A 14 -0.14 14.47 -8.69
N ALA A 15 -1.09 13.59 -8.42
CA ALA A 15 -1.70 13.44 -7.10
C ALA A 15 -1.36 12.09 -6.47
N VAL A 16 -1.12 12.08 -5.17
CA VAL A 16 -0.99 10.85 -4.36
C VAL A 16 -2.04 10.87 -3.27
N ILE A 17 -2.95 9.90 -3.29
CA ILE A 17 -3.98 9.73 -2.27
C ILE A 17 -3.54 8.63 -1.33
N VAL A 18 -3.30 8.98 -0.06
CA VAL A 18 -2.96 8.04 1.00
C VAL A 18 -4.21 7.67 1.77
N ILE A 19 -4.57 6.40 1.76
CA ILE A 19 -5.67 5.81 2.51
C ILE A 19 -5.04 4.93 3.59
N HIS A 20 -4.94 5.47 4.80
CA HIS A 20 -4.44 4.74 5.97
C HIS A 20 -5.61 4.23 6.80
N GLY A 21 -5.39 3.20 7.61
CA GLY A 21 -6.50 2.55 8.27
C GLY A 21 -6.19 1.74 9.51
N MET A 22 -5.79 2.40 10.60
CA MET A 22 -5.86 1.82 11.96
C MET A 22 -5.90 2.92 13.05
N GLY A 23 -7.00 2.94 13.81
CA GLY A 23 -7.13 3.64 15.10
C GLY A 23 -7.31 5.16 15.02
N GLU A 24 -7.49 5.77 16.20
CA GLU A 24 -7.56 7.22 16.41
C GLU A 24 -6.18 7.89 16.22
N GLN A 25 -5.66 7.83 15.00
CA GLN A 25 -4.50 8.64 14.62
C GLN A 25 -4.97 10.06 14.32
N LYS A 26 -4.17 11.05 14.73
CA LYS A 26 -4.41 12.45 14.39
C LYS A 26 -4.30 12.61 12.88
N ALA A 27 -5.27 13.30 12.28
CA ALA A 27 -5.21 13.67 10.87
C ALA A 27 -3.86 14.38 10.56
N MET A 28 -3.34 14.19 9.35
CA MET A 28 -2.09 14.72 8.83
C MET A 28 -0.78 14.13 9.37
N ASP A 29 -0.75 13.51 10.56
CA ASP A 29 0.50 12.96 11.10
C ASP A 29 1.02 11.81 10.23
N THR A 30 0.12 10.95 9.79
CA THR A 30 0.43 9.83 8.89
C THR A 30 0.86 10.33 7.51
N LEU A 31 0.13 11.28 6.93
CA LEU A 31 0.50 11.89 5.66
C LEU A 31 1.87 12.59 5.72
N ARG A 32 2.17 13.33 6.79
CA ARG A 32 3.47 14.00 6.96
C ARG A 32 4.62 13.02 7.04
N GLY A 33 4.47 11.95 7.84
CA GLY A 33 5.49 10.90 7.93
C GLY A 33 5.71 10.18 6.61
N PHE A 34 4.64 9.96 5.83
CA PHE A 34 4.73 9.40 4.49
C PHE A 34 5.49 10.33 3.54
N VAL A 35 5.08 11.60 3.45
CA VAL A 35 5.71 12.61 2.57
C VAL A 35 7.18 12.85 2.92
N ASP A 36 7.54 12.88 4.20
CA ASP A 36 8.93 13.04 4.62
C ASP A 36 9.84 11.94 4.04
N VAL A 37 9.35 10.70 4.02
CA VAL A 37 10.11 9.54 3.56
C VAL A 37 10.14 9.43 2.04
N VAL A 38 9.04 9.73 1.34
CA VAL A 38 8.95 9.53 -0.11
C VAL A 38 9.41 10.74 -0.92
N TRP A 39 9.36 11.94 -0.33
CA TRP A 39 9.74 13.19 -0.99
C TRP A 39 10.96 13.83 -0.35
N SER A 40 10.89 14.21 0.94
CA SER A 40 11.96 14.97 1.58
C SER A 40 13.27 14.21 1.71
N GLY A 41 13.21 12.89 1.88
CA GLY A 41 14.38 12.01 1.98
C GLY A 41 14.88 11.46 0.65
N ASP A 42 14.25 11.76 -0.49
CA ASP A 42 14.63 11.22 -1.79
C ASP A 42 15.40 12.26 -2.62
N GLU A 43 16.67 11.97 -2.91
CA GLU A 43 17.52 12.89 -3.66
C GLU A 43 17.04 13.07 -5.12
N ARG A 44 16.31 12.08 -5.67
CA ARG A 44 15.70 12.18 -7.00
C ARG A 44 14.64 13.29 -7.09
N GLN A 45 14.07 13.72 -5.97
CA GLN A 45 13.05 14.78 -5.94
C GLN A 45 13.62 16.20 -5.83
N ARG A 46 14.96 16.36 -5.77
CA ARG A 46 15.61 17.68 -5.69
C ARG A 46 15.47 18.44 -7.01
N PRO A 47 14.86 19.64 -7.04
CA PRO A 47 14.96 20.52 -8.19
C PRO A 47 16.35 21.12 -8.35
N TYR A 48 16.65 21.67 -9.54
CA TYR A 48 17.86 22.45 -9.76
C TYR A 48 17.96 23.62 -8.78
N GLY A 49 19.02 23.64 -7.96
CA GLY A 49 19.34 24.77 -7.07
C GLY A 49 18.67 24.78 -5.69
N GLY A 50 17.99 23.70 -5.26
CA GLY A 50 17.38 23.63 -3.93
C GLY A 50 17.00 22.23 -3.46
N GLY A 51 16.66 22.09 -2.17
CA GLY A 51 16.16 20.84 -1.60
C GLY A 51 14.66 20.60 -1.86
N PRO A 52 14.14 19.37 -1.60
CA PRO A 52 12.71 19.12 -1.62
C PRO A 52 11.99 20.00 -0.59
N GLN A 53 10.96 20.72 -1.03
CA GLN A 53 10.15 21.59 -0.19
C GLN A 53 8.69 21.14 -0.20
N VAL A 54 8.03 21.26 0.95
CA VAL A 54 6.64 20.85 1.15
C VAL A 54 5.89 21.98 1.83
N TRP A 55 4.76 22.37 1.27
CA TRP A 55 3.86 23.37 1.82
C TRP A 55 2.51 22.75 2.16
N SER A 56 2.00 23.06 3.34
CA SER A 56 0.65 22.68 3.73
C SER A 56 -0.34 23.74 3.25
N LYS A 57 -1.15 23.41 2.25
CA LYS A 57 -2.20 24.28 1.70
C LYS A 57 -3.58 23.79 2.15
N PRO A 58 -4.58 24.68 2.32
CA PRO A 58 -5.96 24.25 2.49
C PRO A 58 -6.35 23.30 1.36
N ASP A 59 -7.04 22.21 1.70
CA ASP A 59 -7.63 21.35 0.69
C ASP A 59 -8.89 22.03 0.16
N THR A 60 -8.87 22.41 -1.11
CA THR A 60 -10.02 23.02 -1.81
C THR A 60 -10.79 22.01 -2.65
N ILE A 61 -10.33 20.75 -2.68
CA ILE A 61 -10.89 19.68 -3.50
C ILE A 61 -11.73 18.76 -2.61
N SER A 62 -11.21 18.33 -1.46
CA SER A 62 -12.06 17.62 -0.49
C SER A 62 -13.02 18.60 0.19
N ASP A 63 -14.22 18.13 0.54
CA ASP A 63 -15.15 18.90 1.40
C ASP A 63 -14.73 18.87 2.88
N ALA A 64 -13.59 18.25 3.19
CA ALA A 64 -13.08 18.08 4.53
C ALA A 64 -12.29 19.33 4.95
N LEU A 65 -12.98 20.27 5.60
CA LEU A 65 -12.42 21.56 6.05
C LEU A 65 -11.22 21.43 7.00
N GLU A 66 -11.06 20.28 7.67
CA GLU A 66 -9.95 20.02 8.59
C GLU A 66 -8.71 19.41 7.91
N LEU A 67 -8.86 18.87 6.69
CA LEU A 67 -7.77 18.27 5.95
C LEU A 67 -7.00 19.32 5.15
N ARG A 68 -5.68 19.12 5.05
CA ARG A 68 -4.80 19.98 4.28
C ARG A 68 -4.09 19.14 3.22
N ARG A 69 -3.94 19.71 2.04
CA ARG A 69 -3.12 19.14 0.97
C ARG A 69 -1.66 19.49 1.22
N LEU A 70 -0.77 18.50 1.13
CA LEU A 70 0.68 18.74 1.11
C LEU A 70 1.14 18.87 -0.33
N THR A 71 1.49 20.09 -0.75
CA THR A 71 1.98 20.39 -2.10
C THR A 71 3.49 20.51 -2.08
N THR A 72 4.16 19.94 -3.07
CA THR A 72 5.62 20.02 -3.20
C THR A 72 6.08 21.13 -4.14
N ASN A 73 7.39 21.37 -4.19
CA ASN A 73 8.02 22.00 -5.35
C ASN A 73 8.01 21.05 -6.55
N HIS A 74 8.31 21.57 -7.75
CA HIS A 74 8.55 20.71 -8.90
C HIS A 74 9.76 19.82 -8.62
N ASN A 75 9.68 18.55 -9.00
CA ASN A 75 10.84 17.66 -9.02
C ASN A 75 11.75 18.03 -10.22
N PHE A 76 12.77 17.20 -10.44
CA PHE A 76 13.68 17.34 -11.56
C PHE A 76 12.98 17.34 -12.93
N ASP A 77 11.93 16.54 -13.09
CA ASP A 77 11.15 16.42 -14.33
C ASP A 77 10.16 17.58 -14.55
N GLY A 78 10.21 18.61 -13.69
CA GLY A 78 9.26 19.72 -13.76
C GLY A 78 7.84 19.35 -13.30
N VAL A 79 7.66 18.22 -12.61
CA VAL A 79 6.35 17.74 -12.13
C VAL A 79 6.18 18.07 -10.64
N ARG A 80 5.04 18.67 -10.31
CA ARG A 80 4.64 18.93 -8.92
C ARG A 80 3.81 17.78 -8.38
N THR A 81 4.07 17.37 -7.14
CA THR A 81 3.27 16.34 -6.46
C THR A 81 2.39 16.95 -5.39
N ASP A 82 1.10 16.63 -5.45
CA ASP A 82 0.12 17.01 -4.43
C ASP A 82 -0.32 15.75 -3.66
N PHE A 83 -0.09 15.72 -2.36
CA PHE A 83 -0.46 14.61 -1.48
C PHE A 83 -1.75 14.91 -0.73
N PHE A 84 -2.66 13.93 -0.74
CA PHE A 84 -3.95 13.94 -0.08
C PHE A 84 -4.05 12.77 0.90
N GLU A 85 -4.72 12.98 2.02
CA GLU A 85 -5.08 11.92 2.96
C GLU A 85 -6.59 11.70 2.89
N PHE A 86 -7.02 10.47 2.65
CA PHE A 86 -8.43 10.12 2.84
C PHE A 86 -8.64 9.62 4.26
N TYR A 87 -8.97 10.55 5.16
CA TYR A 87 -9.20 10.28 6.57
C TYR A 87 -10.63 9.84 6.84
N TRP A 88 -10.85 8.53 7.04
CA TRP A 88 -12.19 7.96 7.25
C TRP A 88 -12.50 7.59 8.71
N ALA A 89 -11.53 7.65 9.62
CA ALA A 89 -11.69 7.16 11.00
C ALA A 89 -12.85 7.83 11.76
N HIS A 90 -13.14 9.10 11.45
CA HIS A 90 -14.27 9.84 12.02
C HIS A 90 -15.66 9.21 11.70
N LEU A 91 -15.76 8.46 10.60
CA LEU A 91 -16.98 7.73 10.20
C LEU A 91 -17.16 6.42 10.97
N MET A 92 -16.10 5.92 11.59
CA MET A 92 -16.12 4.72 12.44
C MET A 92 -16.32 5.09 13.91
N SER A 93 -17.47 5.71 14.20
CA SER A 93 -17.89 6.00 15.57
C SER A 93 -18.84 4.91 16.13
N GLY A 94 -18.84 4.76 17.46
CA GLY A 94 -19.79 3.89 18.17
C GLY A 94 -19.52 2.39 18.07
N THR A 95 -18.25 1.98 18.02
CA THR A 95 -17.86 0.57 17.95
C THR A 95 -18.23 -0.18 19.23
N LYS A 96 -19.19 -1.12 19.13
CA LYS A 96 -19.64 -1.95 20.25
C LYS A 96 -18.88 -3.28 20.28
N ILE A 97 -18.66 -3.82 21.49
CA ILE A 97 -18.04 -5.14 21.71
C ILE A 97 -18.79 -6.24 20.93
N SER A 98 -20.11 -6.14 20.77
CA SER A 98 -20.91 -7.10 20.01
C SER A 98 -20.49 -7.24 18.54
N HIS A 99 -19.93 -6.18 17.93
CA HIS A 99 -19.44 -6.22 16.54
C HIS A 99 -18.16 -7.06 16.47
N VAL A 100 -17.24 -6.83 17.42
CA VAL A 100 -15.99 -7.60 17.54
C VAL A 100 -16.30 -9.07 17.83
N VAL A 101 -17.19 -9.36 18.79
CA VAL A 101 -17.58 -10.73 19.13
C VAL A 101 -18.20 -11.45 17.93
N SER A 102 -19.06 -10.77 17.15
CA SER A 102 -19.68 -11.34 15.94
C SER A 102 -18.63 -11.69 14.88
N TRP A 103 -17.65 -10.81 14.68
CA TRP A 103 -16.56 -11.05 13.74
C TRP A 103 -15.61 -12.17 14.21
N VAL A 104 -15.24 -12.17 15.50
CA VAL A 104 -14.42 -13.25 16.11
C VAL A 104 -15.12 -14.60 15.97
N LYS A 105 -16.44 -14.68 16.19
CA LYS A 105 -17.21 -15.91 15.94
C LYS A 105 -17.11 -16.36 14.48
N LEU A 106 -17.22 -15.44 13.54
CA LEU A 106 -17.10 -15.75 12.11
C LEU A 106 -15.69 -16.26 11.75
N LEU A 107 -14.65 -15.71 12.37
CA LEU A 107 -13.27 -16.19 12.19
C LEU A 107 -13.03 -17.56 12.85
N LEU A 108 -13.51 -17.77 14.09
CA LEU A 108 -13.35 -19.02 14.84
C LEU A 108 -14.04 -20.20 14.15
N PHE A 109 -15.31 -20.04 13.79
CA PHE A 109 -16.13 -21.12 13.23
C PHE A 109 -15.99 -21.29 11.71
N ARG A 110 -14.94 -20.70 11.12
CA ARG A 110 -14.56 -20.93 9.73
C ARG A 110 -14.10 -22.38 9.55
N ASN A 111 -14.46 -22.98 8.41
CA ASN A 111 -14.00 -24.32 8.10
C ASN A 111 -12.48 -24.30 7.88
N ARG A 112 -11.78 -25.32 8.40
CA ARG A 112 -10.32 -25.47 8.30
C ARG A 112 -9.79 -25.29 6.87
N LYS A 113 -10.52 -25.77 5.86
CA LYS A 113 -10.11 -25.68 4.45
C LYS A 113 -10.15 -24.26 3.88
N ASP A 114 -10.90 -23.35 4.52
CA ASP A 114 -11.15 -21.98 4.09
C ASP A 114 -10.35 -20.96 4.91
N VAL A 115 -9.33 -21.43 5.65
CA VAL A 115 -8.38 -20.60 6.42
C VAL A 115 -7.07 -20.52 5.64
N PRO A 116 -6.57 -19.30 5.32
CA PRO A 116 -5.28 -19.14 4.64
C PRO A 116 -4.13 -19.76 5.42
N ASP A 117 -3.17 -20.37 4.73
CA ASP A 117 -2.06 -21.10 5.37
C ASP A 117 -1.26 -20.24 6.35
N GLN A 118 -1.03 -18.97 6.00
CA GLN A 118 -0.34 -18.00 6.87
C GLN A 118 -1.12 -17.70 8.16
N LEU A 119 -2.46 -17.73 8.11
CA LEU A 119 -3.33 -17.43 9.25
C LEU A 119 -3.68 -18.68 10.08
N TYR A 120 -3.36 -19.88 9.60
CA TYR A 120 -3.79 -21.12 10.26
C TYR A 120 -3.29 -21.24 11.70
N ALA A 121 -2.02 -20.91 11.95
CA ALA A 121 -1.47 -20.95 13.30
C ALA A 121 -2.09 -19.87 14.21
N ALA A 122 -2.38 -18.68 13.66
CA ALA A 122 -3.10 -17.63 14.38
C ALA A 122 -4.56 -18.01 14.67
N TRP A 123 -5.21 -18.75 13.78
CA TRP A 123 -6.55 -19.30 13.98
C TRP A 123 -6.58 -20.33 15.12
N ILE A 124 -5.59 -21.23 15.20
CA ILE A 124 -5.43 -22.13 16.37
C ILE A 124 -5.18 -21.33 17.64
N ALA A 125 -4.28 -20.34 17.60
CA ALA A 125 -4.00 -19.49 18.75
C ALA A 125 -5.25 -18.74 19.22
N LEU A 126 -6.12 -18.31 18.30
CA LEU A 126 -7.40 -17.69 18.62
C LEU A 126 -8.36 -18.66 19.32
N TRP A 127 -8.42 -19.92 18.88
CA TRP A 127 -9.19 -20.97 19.56
C TRP A 127 -8.68 -21.23 20.98
N VAL A 128 -7.35 -21.36 21.14
CA VAL A 128 -6.72 -21.55 22.45
C VAL A 128 -6.99 -20.35 23.35
N LEU A 129 -6.84 -19.12 22.84
CA LEU A 129 -7.11 -17.90 23.59
C LEU A 129 -8.58 -17.83 24.04
N CYS A 130 -9.52 -18.12 23.16
CA CYS A 130 -10.95 -18.15 23.51
C CYS A 130 -11.26 -19.25 24.54
N GLY A 131 -10.61 -20.41 24.44
CA GLY A 131 -10.71 -21.49 25.43
C GLY A 131 -10.18 -21.07 26.79
N LEU A 132 -9.00 -20.43 26.85
CA LEU A 132 -8.39 -19.92 28.08
C LEU A 132 -9.25 -18.84 28.73
N ILE A 133 -9.79 -17.90 27.93
CA ILE A 133 -10.72 -16.88 28.44
C ILE A 133 -11.99 -17.53 28.99
N THR A 134 -12.55 -18.51 28.29
CA THR A 134 -13.74 -19.24 28.76
C THR A 134 -13.46 -19.97 30.07
N LEU A 135 -12.31 -20.64 30.17
CA LEU A 135 -11.88 -21.35 31.37
C LEU A 135 -11.67 -20.40 32.56
N LEU A 136 -11.06 -19.24 32.33
CA LEU A 136 -10.94 -18.18 33.33
C LEU A 136 -12.31 -17.67 33.79
N VAL A 137 -13.22 -17.40 32.86
CA VAL A 137 -14.57 -16.91 33.20
C VAL A 137 -15.35 -17.95 34.01
N VAL A 138 -15.25 -19.23 33.66
CA VAL A 138 -15.85 -20.33 34.42
C VAL A 138 -15.28 -20.38 35.83
N ASP A 139 -13.95 -20.38 35.99
CA ASP A 139 -13.30 -20.40 37.30
C ASP A 139 -13.71 -19.20 38.18
N LEU A 140 -13.77 -18.00 37.60
CA LEU A 140 -14.23 -16.78 38.29
C LEU A 140 -15.70 -16.82 38.69
N SER A 141 -16.51 -17.68 38.07
CA SER A 141 -17.94 -17.85 38.38
C SER A 141 -18.21 -18.92 39.44
N LEU A 142 -17.17 -19.67 39.86
CA LEU A 142 -17.27 -20.69 40.90
C LEU A 142 -17.04 -20.10 42.30
N ASP A 143 -17.66 -20.73 43.30
CA ASP A 143 -17.38 -20.44 44.71
C ASP A 143 -15.91 -20.70 45.04
N GLU A 144 -15.36 -19.98 46.04
CA GLU A 144 -13.92 -20.04 46.38
C GLU A 144 -13.38 -21.46 46.62
N GLY A 145 -14.17 -22.37 47.19
CA GLY A 145 -13.78 -23.76 47.44
C GLY A 145 -13.76 -24.67 46.20
N SER A 146 -14.30 -24.18 45.07
CA SER A 146 -14.45 -24.93 43.82
C SER A 146 -13.55 -24.41 42.69
N LYS A 147 -12.82 -23.32 42.93
CA LYS A 147 -11.87 -22.75 41.97
C LYS A 147 -10.71 -23.73 41.74
N PHE A 148 -10.37 -23.93 40.48
CA PHE A 148 -9.39 -24.92 40.03
C PHE A 148 -8.13 -24.27 39.42
N LEU A 149 -8.16 -22.98 39.10
CA LEU A 149 -6.98 -22.23 38.67
C LEU A 149 -6.08 -21.77 39.83
N GLY A 150 -6.59 -21.75 41.06
CA GLY A 150 -5.83 -21.30 42.24
C GLY A 150 -5.37 -19.83 42.17
N LEU A 151 -6.03 -19.00 41.35
CA LEU A 151 -5.68 -17.60 41.18
C LEU A 151 -6.08 -16.80 42.44
N THR A 152 -5.09 -16.18 43.08
CA THR A 152 -5.36 -15.27 44.21
C THR A 152 -6.18 -14.06 43.76
N PRO A 153 -6.92 -13.38 44.67
CA PRO A 153 -7.66 -12.16 44.36
C PRO A 153 -6.83 -11.04 43.72
N PHE A 154 -5.52 -11.00 43.98
CA PHE A 154 -4.61 -10.06 43.34
C PHE A 154 -4.48 -10.33 41.82
N TRP A 155 -4.24 -11.58 41.43
CA TRP A 155 -4.10 -11.97 40.03
C TRP A 155 -5.41 -11.82 39.25
N THR A 156 -6.56 -12.09 39.87
CA THR A 156 -7.86 -11.89 39.24
C THR A 156 -8.14 -10.40 38.99
N MET A 157 -7.84 -9.52 39.95
CA MET A 157 -7.91 -8.08 39.76
C MET A 157 -6.93 -7.59 38.69
N LEU A 158 -5.70 -8.09 38.67
CA LEU A 158 -4.71 -7.72 37.66
C LEU A 158 -5.16 -8.13 36.25
N ILE A 159 -5.65 -9.36 36.08
CA ILE A 159 -6.17 -9.84 34.80
C ILE A 159 -7.40 -9.00 34.38
N GLY A 160 -8.31 -8.71 35.31
CA GLY A 160 -9.45 -7.82 35.06
C GLY A 160 -9.02 -6.42 34.59
N ALA A 161 -8.01 -5.83 35.25
CA ALA A 161 -7.46 -4.54 34.88
C ALA A 161 -6.78 -4.58 33.50
N VAL A 162 -6.02 -5.64 33.20
CA VAL A 162 -5.40 -5.85 31.89
C VAL A 162 -6.45 -6.02 30.80
N LEU A 163 -7.49 -6.84 31.02
CA LEU A 163 -8.59 -7.02 30.07
C LEU A 163 -9.36 -5.72 29.83
N LEU A 164 -9.59 -4.92 30.89
CA LEU A 164 -10.23 -3.61 30.77
C LEU A 164 -9.35 -2.62 29.98
N TYR A 165 -8.04 -2.62 30.23
CA TYR A 165 -7.07 -1.81 29.48
C TYR A 165 -7.02 -2.23 28.00
N LEU A 166 -6.92 -3.53 27.72
CA LEU A 166 -6.95 -4.08 26.36
C LEU A 166 -8.26 -3.73 25.65
N ASN A 167 -9.40 -3.82 26.33
CA ASN A 167 -10.70 -3.45 25.78
C ASN A 167 -10.75 -1.97 25.36
N THR A 168 -10.30 -1.07 26.24
CA THR A 168 -10.37 0.39 26.00
C THR A 168 -9.32 0.90 25.02
N LYS A 169 -8.13 0.28 24.95
CA LYS A 169 -7.01 0.80 24.15
C LYS A 169 -6.69 0.04 22.87
N ILE A 170 -7.08 -1.24 22.75
CA ILE A 170 -6.70 -2.09 21.61
C ILE A 170 -7.92 -2.67 20.89
N ILE A 171 -8.84 -3.29 21.63
CA ILE A 171 -9.98 -3.99 21.04
C ILE A 171 -10.98 -3.02 20.41
N ALA A 172 -11.34 -1.94 21.12
CA ALA A 172 -12.32 -0.98 20.64
C ALA A 172 -11.85 -0.17 19.39
N PRO A 173 -10.65 0.43 19.35
CA PRO A 173 -10.26 1.28 18.22
C PRO A 173 -9.63 0.53 17.02
N ILE A 174 -8.88 -0.56 17.23
CA ILE A 174 -8.13 -1.20 16.12
C ILE A 174 -8.90 -2.40 15.57
N ILE A 175 -9.27 -3.33 16.44
CA ILE A 175 -9.99 -4.55 16.04
C ILE A 175 -11.45 -4.22 15.69
N GLY A 176 -12.02 -3.24 16.38
CA GLY A 176 -13.37 -2.73 16.14
C GLY A 176 -13.60 -2.23 14.71
N ASP A 177 -12.72 -1.38 14.19
CA ASP A 177 -12.86 -0.77 12.87
C ASP A 177 -12.73 -1.81 11.76
N ALA A 178 -11.73 -2.70 11.87
CA ALA A 178 -11.57 -3.83 10.96
C ALA A 178 -12.79 -4.76 10.97
N ALA A 179 -13.29 -5.12 12.16
CA ALA A 179 -14.47 -5.95 12.31
C ALA A 179 -15.72 -5.29 11.70
N ARG A 180 -15.88 -3.97 11.83
CA ARG A 180 -17.03 -3.25 11.28
C ARG A 180 -16.97 -3.17 9.76
N TYR A 181 -15.82 -2.80 9.20
CA TYR A 181 -15.68 -2.72 7.76
C TYR A 181 -15.78 -4.11 7.11
N LEU A 182 -15.09 -5.12 7.64
CA LEU A 182 -15.03 -6.46 7.03
C LEU A 182 -16.24 -7.35 7.34
N SER A 183 -17.01 -7.07 8.39
CA SER A 183 -18.15 -7.93 8.73
C SER A 183 -19.35 -7.69 7.79
N PRO A 184 -19.93 -8.74 7.18
CA PRO A 184 -21.11 -8.61 6.32
C PRO A 184 -22.40 -8.25 7.08
N ALA A 185 -22.33 -7.99 8.40
CA ALA A 185 -23.50 -7.65 9.20
C ALA A 185 -24.24 -6.40 8.66
N PRO A 186 -25.59 -6.43 8.56
CA PRO A 186 -26.38 -5.32 8.01
C PRO A 186 -26.15 -3.98 8.72
N VAL A 187 -25.90 -4.02 10.03
CA VAL A 187 -25.64 -2.84 10.87
C VAL A 187 -24.42 -2.02 10.41
N ASN A 188 -23.47 -2.65 9.70
CA ASN A 188 -22.25 -1.99 9.22
C ASN A 188 -22.36 -1.46 7.78
N VAL A 189 -23.45 -1.75 7.06
CA VAL A 189 -23.62 -1.37 5.65
C VAL A 189 -23.64 0.15 5.48
N GLY A 190 -24.28 0.86 6.42
CA GLY A 190 -24.34 2.33 6.41
C GLY A 190 -22.96 2.98 6.48
N GLN A 191 -22.11 2.57 7.43
CA GLN A 191 -20.76 3.14 7.57
C GLN A 191 -19.86 2.77 6.39
N ARG A 192 -19.91 1.51 5.92
CA ARG A 192 -19.19 1.11 4.70
C ARG A 192 -19.60 1.93 3.48
N ARG A 193 -20.90 2.24 3.35
CA ARG A 193 -21.39 3.07 2.25
C ARG A 193 -20.89 4.50 2.38
N ALA A 194 -20.96 5.10 3.56
CA ALA A 194 -20.47 6.46 3.81
C ALA A 194 -18.97 6.60 3.48
N ILE A 195 -18.13 5.68 3.97
CA ILE A 195 -16.69 5.69 3.68
C ILE A 195 -16.42 5.58 2.19
N ARG A 196 -17.09 4.64 1.49
CA ARG A 196 -16.90 4.47 0.05
C ARG A 196 -17.40 5.69 -0.73
N ASP A 197 -18.50 6.30 -0.33
CA ASP A 197 -19.08 7.46 -1.02
C ASP A 197 -18.21 8.72 -0.86
N GLU A 198 -17.69 8.99 0.34
CA GLU A 198 -16.76 10.09 0.56
C GLU A 198 -15.44 9.89 -0.19
N GLY A 199 -14.88 8.67 -0.15
CA GLY A 199 -13.66 8.34 -0.87
C GLY A 199 -13.83 8.40 -2.39
N ALA A 200 -14.95 7.89 -2.91
CA ALA A 200 -15.32 8.00 -4.31
C ALA A 200 -15.53 9.46 -4.72
N THR A 201 -16.13 10.29 -3.86
CA THR A 201 -16.31 11.72 -4.12
C THR A 201 -14.98 12.46 -4.20
N LEU A 202 -14.05 12.19 -3.29
CA LEU A 202 -12.69 12.73 -3.37
C LEU A 202 -12.02 12.35 -4.70
N LEU A 203 -12.03 11.07 -5.05
CA LEU A 203 -11.41 10.59 -6.28
C LEU A 203 -12.08 11.19 -7.53
N ARG A 204 -13.42 11.26 -7.57
CA ARG A 204 -14.18 11.91 -8.64
C ARG A 204 -13.75 13.36 -8.83
N LYS A 205 -13.67 14.15 -7.75
CA LYS A 205 -13.27 15.56 -7.84
C LYS A 205 -11.83 15.72 -8.36
N LEU A 206 -10.91 14.85 -7.94
CA LEU A 206 -9.53 14.85 -8.46
C LEU A 206 -9.47 14.49 -9.94
N ILE A 207 -10.29 13.54 -10.41
CA ILE A 207 -10.39 13.20 -11.84
C ILE A 207 -11.02 14.36 -12.63
N GLU A 208 -12.13 14.92 -12.16
CA GLU A 208 -12.91 15.92 -12.90
C GLU A 208 -12.25 17.31 -12.95
N CYS A 209 -11.40 17.65 -11.97
CA CYS A 209 -10.71 18.94 -11.97
C CYS A 209 -9.72 19.11 -13.14
N GLY A 210 -9.28 18.01 -13.78
CA GLY A 210 -8.38 18.05 -14.94
C GLY A 210 -6.96 18.56 -14.65
N ASP A 211 -6.65 18.82 -13.39
CA ASP A 211 -5.40 19.45 -12.96
C ASP A 211 -4.22 18.46 -12.91
N TYR A 212 -4.49 17.15 -12.86
CA TYR A 212 -3.48 16.11 -12.66
C TYR A 212 -3.32 15.25 -13.91
N ARG A 213 -2.06 14.98 -14.30
CA ARG A 213 -1.78 14.00 -15.37
C ARG A 213 -1.95 12.56 -14.89
N ARG A 214 -1.74 12.32 -13.59
CA ARG A 214 -1.64 11.00 -12.96
C ARG A 214 -2.11 11.08 -11.51
N ILE A 215 -2.89 10.10 -11.09
CA ILE A 215 -3.30 9.88 -9.70
C ILE A 215 -2.79 8.52 -9.24
N ILE A 216 -2.14 8.48 -8.08
CA ILE A 216 -1.67 7.26 -7.43
C ILE A 216 -2.48 7.05 -6.15
N VAL A 217 -3.09 5.88 -5.98
CA VAL A 217 -3.82 5.51 -4.77
C VAL A 217 -2.95 4.58 -3.93
N VAL A 218 -2.67 4.98 -2.69
CA VAL A 218 -1.82 4.25 -1.76
C VAL A 218 -2.67 3.78 -0.58
N GLY A 219 -2.85 2.47 -0.44
CA GLY A 219 -3.57 1.85 0.67
C GLY A 219 -2.61 1.23 1.67
N HIS A 220 -2.81 1.49 2.97
CA HIS A 220 -2.14 0.76 4.04
C HIS A 220 -3.16 0.03 4.92
N SER A 221 -2.88 -1.23 5.25
CA SER A 221 -3.76 -2.07 6.09
C SER A 221 -5.21 -2.06 5.56
N LEU A 222 -6.21 -1.79 6.40
CA LEU A 222 -7.62 -1.67 6.01
C LEU A 222 -7.85 -0.63 4.90
N GLY A 223 -7.02 0.42 4.84
CA GLY A 223 -7.05 1.41 3.78
C GLY A 223 -6.80 0.83 2.38
N SER A 224 -6.11 -0.31 2.28
CA SER A 224 -5.97 -1.06 1.03
C SER A 224 -7.30 -1.61 0.53
N ILE A 225 -8.14 -2.12 1.44
CA ILE A 225 -9.46 -2.66 1.06
C ILE A 225 -10.40 -1.52 0.65
N ILE A 226 -10.37 -0.42 1.41
CA ILE A 226 -11.14 0.79 1.11
C ILE A 226 -10.73 1.36 -0.26
N GLY A 227 -9.42 1.47 -0.52
CA GLY A 227 -8.90 1.93 -1.82
C GLY A 227 -9.33 1.02 -2.97
N TYR A 228 -9.26 -0.29 -2.78
CA TYR A 228 -9.74 -1.27 -3.77
C TYR A 228 -11.24 -1.11 -4.06
N ASP A 229 -12.07 -0.94 -3.02
CA ASP A 229 -13.51 -0.71 -3.18
C ASP A 229 -13.80 0.61 -3.91
N ILE A 230 -13.12 1.71 -3.55
CA ILE A 230 -13.27 3.02 -4.20
C ILE A 230 -12.89 2.92 -5.68
N LEU A 231 -11.77 2.26 -6.00
CA LEU A 231 -11.34 2.09 -7.39
C LEU A 231 -12.36 1.30 -8.21
N ARG A 232 -12.88 0.19 -7.68
CA ARG A 232 -13.94 -0.58 -8.34
C ARG A 232 -15.16 0.29 -8.60
N ASP A 233 -15.66 0.97 -7.57
CA ASP A 233 -16.92 1.68 -7.62
C ASP A 233 -16.82 2.89 -8.58
N VAL A 234 -15.72 3.67 -8.54
CA VAL A 234 -15.51 4.80 -9.44
C VAL A 234 -15.21 4.35 -10.87
N TRP A 235 -14.43 3.27 -11.08
CA TRP A 235 -14.15 2.78 -12.44
C TRP A 235 -15.43 2.38 -13.18
N ALA A 236 -16.40 1.76 -12.50
CA ALA A 236 -17.69 1.42 -13.09
C ALA A 236 -18.47 2.64 -13.64
N GLU A 237 -18.17 3.85 -13.16
CA GLU A 237 -18.75 5.09 -13.68
C GLU A 237 -17.99 5.66 -14.89
N TYR A 238 -16.67 5.42 -14.99
CA TYR A 238 -15.78 6.02 -15.98
C TYR A 238 -15.42 5.08 -17.13
N ASN A 239 -15.48 3.77 -16.95
CA ASN A 239 -15.06 2.79 -17.95
C ASN A 239 -15.71 3.02 -19.31
N THR A 240 -16.93 3.57 -19.33
CA THR A 240 -17.69 3.82 -20.56
C THR A 240 -17.74 5.28 -21.03
N ARG A 241 -17.07 6.22 -20.34
CA ARG A 241 -17.07 7.66 -20.67
C ARG A 241 -15.95 7.98 -21.67
N MET A 242 -16.21 7.74 -22.95
CA MET A 242 -15.29 8.06 -24.05
C MET A 242 -15.98 8.96 -25.09
N ALA A 243 -15.20 9.77 -25.79
CA ALA A 243 -15.66 10.69 -26.83
C ALA A 243 -15.69 10.04 -28.23
N GLY A 244 -15.00 8.91 -28.42
CA GLY A 244 -15.01 8.14 -29.66
C GLY A 244 -13.85 8.48 -30.60
N ASP A 245 -12.91 7.56 -30.77
CA ASP A 245 -12.01 7.53 -31.93
C ASP A 245 -11.58 6.07 -32.21
N GLY A 246 -12.09 5.49 -33.30
CA GLY A 246 -11.60 4.25 -33.91
C GLY A 246 -11.42 2.96 -33.06
N PRO A 247 -10.71 1.96 -33.65
CA PRO A 247 -10.22 0.75 -32.96
C PRO A 247 -9.15 1.10 -31.91
N SER A 248 -9.01 0.22 -30.91
CA SER A 248 -8.19 0.43 -29.71
C SER A 248 -6.99 -0.53 -29.70
N ASP A 249 -5.92 -0.16 -30.41
CA ASP A 249 -4.73 -1.00 -30.60
C ASP A 249 -4.02 -1.30 -29.27
N ALA A 250 -3.95 -0.30 -28.36
CA ALA A 250 -3.34 -0.49 -27.05
C ALA A 250 -4.16 -1.45 -26.17
N LEU A 251 -5.50 -1.38 -26.24
CA LEU A 251 -6.37 -2.33 -25.54
C LEU A 251 -6.25 -3.73 -26.11
N ASP A 252 -6.15 -3.88 -27.43
CA ASP A 252 -5.98 -5.19 -28.06
C ASP A 252 -4.63 -5.82 -27.69
N ARG A 253 -3.54 -5.03 -27.68
CA ARG A 253 -2.22 -5.46 -27.15
C ARG A 253 -2.34 -5.88 -25.67
N LEU A 254 -2.99 -5.07 -24.85
CA LEU A 254 -3.18 -5.34 -23.42
C LEU A 254 -3.98 -6.63 -23.19
N GLN A 255 -5.07 -6.85 -23.93
CA GLN A 255 -5.89 -8.06 -23.85
C GLN A 255 -5.11 -9.31 -24.28
N ALA A 256 -4.30 -9.22 -25.33
CA ALA A 256 -3.47 -10.33 -25.77
C ALA A 256 -2.46 -10.75 -24.68
N LEU A 257 -1.80 -9.77 -24.05
CA LEU A 257 -0.88 -10.00 -22.92
C LEU A 257 -1.61 -10.54 -21.69
N ALA A 258 -2.79 -9.99 -21.35
CA ALA A 258 -3.60 -10.44 -20.21
C ALA A 258 -4.03 -11.91 -20.30
N ASN A 259 -4.13 -12.47 -21.51
CA ASN A 259 -4.54 -13.84 -21.77
C ASN A 259 -3.37 -14.84 -21.88
N THR A 260 -2.12 -14.36 -21.94
CA THR A 260 -0.93 -15.23 -22.06
C THR A 260 -0.50 -15.77 -20.69
N ARG A 261 -0.13 -17.05 -20.63
CA ARG A 261 0.36 -17.70 -19.40
C ARG A 261 1.65 -18.47 -19.69
N PRO A 262 2.75 -18.26 -18.92
CA PRO A 262 2.87 -17.30 -17.81
C PRO A 262 2.76 -15.85 -18.28
N LEU A 263 2.27 -14.95 -17.42
CA LEU A 263 2.16 -13.53 -17.75
C LEU A 263 3.54 -12.86 -17.81
N ASP A 264 3.86 -12.23 -18.94
CA ASP A 264 4.97 -11.26 -19.00
C ASP A 264 4.53 -9.97 -18.31
N ARG A 265 4.86 -9.85 -17.02
CA ARG A 265 4.41 -8.74 -16.18
C ARG A 265 4.97 -7.40 -16.62
N GLU A 266 6.21 -7.35 -17.13
CA GLU A 266 6.84 -6.10 -17.56
C GLU A 266 6.15 -5.56 -18.82
N ALA A 267 6.01 -6.42 -19.84
CA ALA A 267 5.29 -6.07 -21.06
C ALA A 267 3.81 -5.75 -20.78
N TYR A 268 3.17 -6.47 -19.85
CA TYR A 268 1.80 -6.19 -19.42
C TYR A 268 1.69 -4.79 -18.80
N ARG A 269 2.57 -4.41 -17.87
CA ARG A 269 2.56 -3.11 -17.21
C ARG A 269 2.88 -1.95 -18.16
N GLU A 270 3.71 -2.18 -19.16
CA GLU A 270 3.93 -1.22 -20.26
C GLU A 270 2.63 -1.03 -21.06
N ALA A 271 1.97 -2.12 -21.48
CA ALA A 271 0.69 -2.05 -22.18
C ALA A 271 -0.44 -1.41 -21.36
N GLN A 272 -0.41 -1.52 -20.02
CA GLN A 272 -1.37 -0.80 -19.15
C GLN A 272 -1.19 0.72 -19.25
N ARG A 273 0.06 1.19 -19.36
CA ARG A 273 0.37 2.62 -19.55
C ARG A 273 -0.08 3.10 -20.92
N ASP A 274 0.27 2.35 -21.97
CA ASP A 274 -0.14 2.67 -23.35
C ASP A 274 -1.67 2.76 -23.44
N TYR A 275 -2.37 1.81 -22.81
CA TYR A 275 -3.83 1.79 -22.77
C TYR A 275 -4.40 2.98 -21.99
N LEU A 276 -3.81 3.38 -20.86
CA LEU A 276 -4.25 4.57 -20.13
C LEU A 276 -4.09 5.85 -20.97
N ASP A 277 -2.99 5.98 -21.71
CA ASP A 277 -2.74 7.13 -22.59
C ASP A 277 -3.75 7.14 -23.75
N GLU A 278 -4.03 6.00 -24.37
CA GLU A 278 -5.06 5.85 -25.41
C GLU A 278 -6.47 6.15 -24.86
N LEU A 279 -6.80 5.65 -23.67
CA LEU A 279 -8.08 5.88 -22.99
C LEU A 279 -8.33 7.39 -22.80
N ARG A 280 -7.29 8.14 -22.45
CA ARG A 280 -7.34 9.59 -22.29
C ARG A 280 -7.43 10.33 -23.62
N ALA A 281 -6.68 9.87 -24.64
CA ALA A 281 -6.79 10.40 -26.00
C ALA A 281 -8.22 10.24 -26.55
N ASN A 282 -8.89 9.15 -26.19
CA ASN A 282 -10.30 8.86 -26.49
C ASN A 282 -11.29 9.67 -25.64
N GLY A 283 -10.86 10.73 -24.95
CA GLY A 283 -11.70 11.65 -24.20
C GLY A 283 -12.15 11.16 -22.82
N ASN A 284 -11.63 10.03 -22.34
CA ASN A 284 -11.89 9.60 -20.96
C ASN A 284 -11.06 10.43 -19.98
N LYS A 285 -11.68 10.91 -18.91
CA LYS A 285 -10.99 11.70 -17.88
C LYS A 285 -10.18 10.84 -16.90
N TRP A 286 -10.35 9.53 -16.91
CA TRP A 286 -9.65 8.63 -16.00
C TRP A 286 -8.13 8.83 -16.07
N CYS A 287 -7.52 9.16 -14.92
CA CYS A 287 -6.09 9.42 -14.80
C CYS A 287 -5.45 8.67 -13.62
N VAL A 288 -6.17 7.71 -13.02
CA VAL A 288 -5.57 6.83 -12.01
C VAL A 288 -4.72 5.78 -12.71
N SER A 289 -3.45 5.72 -12.37
CA SER A 289 -2.48 4.84 -13.03
C SER A 289 -1.96 3.73 -12.12
N ASP A 290 -1.95 3.94 -10.81
CA ASP A 290 -1.32 3.04 -9.86
C ASP A 290 -2.14 2.87 -8.60
N PHE A 291 -2.20 1.62 -8.16
CA PHE A 291 -2.71 1.22 -6.86
C PHE A 291 -1.60 0.50 -6.09
N ILE A 292 -1.13 1.15 -5.03
CA ILE A 292 -0.02 0.66 -4.20
C ILE A 292 -0.59 0.21 -2.87
N THR A 293 -0.38 -1.03 -2.50
CA THR A 293 -0.87 -1.57 -1.22
C THR A 293 0.29 -1.95 -0.30
N MET A 294 0.12 -1.69 1.00
CA MET A 294 1.11 -2.01 2.03
C MET A 294 0.44 -2.70 3.22
N GLY A 295 1.01 -3.83 3.65
CA GLY A 295 0.45 -4.60 4.78
C GLY A 295 -1.01 -4.98 4.54
N SER A 296 -1.37 -5.28 3.30
CA SER A 296 -2.75 -5.36 2.87
C SER A 296 -3.41 -6.66 3.31
N PRO A 297 -4.57 -6.61 4.01
CA PRO A 297 -5.34 -7.81 4.29
C PRO A 297 -5.96 -8.44 3.03
N LEU A 298 -5.88 -7.78 1.85
CA LEU A 298 -6.25 -8.40 0.57
C LEU A 298 -5.41 -9.64 0.24
N ALA A 299 -4.24 -9.81 0.86
CA ALA A 299 -3.48 -11.08 0.79
C ALA A 299 -4.32 -12.29 1.26
N HIS A 300 -5.32 -12.04 2.10
CA HIS A 300 -6.29 -13.02 2.61
C HIS A 300 -7.70 -12.70 2.10
N GLY A 301 -7.83 -12.07 0.93
CA GLY A 301 -9.10 -11.57 0.38
C GLY A 301 -10.16 -12.66 0.20
N ASN A 302 -9.75 -13.85 -0.22
CA ASN A 302 -10.61 -15.04 -0.31
C ASN A 302 -11.20 -15.47 1.06
N ALA A 303 -10.56 -15.09 2.17
CA ALA A 303 -11.06 -15.33 3.51
C ALA A 303 -11.81 -14.14 4.12
N LEU A 304 -11.51 -12.91 3.71
CA LEU A 304 -12.10 -11.72 4.32
C LEU A 304 -13.33 -11.21 3.57
N LEU A 305 -13.35 -11.35 2.24
CA LEU A 305 -14.41 -10.81 1.37
C LEU A 305 -15.52 -11.84 1.10
N ALA A 306 -15.27 -13.13 1.33
CA ALA A 306 -16.21 -14.23 1.13
C ALA A 306 -16.21 -15.21 2.31
N ARG A 307 -17.24 -16.07 2.41
CA ARG A 307 -17.35 -17.08 3.47
C ARG A 307 -16.46 -18.28 3.21
N THR A 308 -16.30 -18.66 1.94
CA THR A 308 -15.46 -19.77 1.48
C THR A 308 -14.59 -19.34 0.32
N PHE A 309 -13.53 -20.11 0.04
CA PHE A 309 -12.69 -19.86 -1.13
C PHE A 309 -13.48 -20.05 -2.44
N ASP A 310 -14.36 -21.06 -2.49
CA ASP A 310 -15.22 -21.31 -3.66
C ASP A 310 -16.18 -20.12 -3.92
N GLU A 311 -16.76 -19.51 -2.87
CA GLU A 311 -17.62 -18.32 -3.02
C GLU A 311 -16.82 -17.11 -3.54
N PHE A 312 -15.56 -16.96 -3.11
CA PHE A 312 -14.70 -15.91 -3.63
C PHE A 312 -14.48 -16.07 -5.14
N ASP A 313 -14.13 -17.28 -5.58
CA ASP A 313 -13.90 -17.59 -7.01
C ASP A 313 -15.18 -17.36 -7.83
N GLU A 314 -16.35 -17.74 -7.30
CA GLU A 314 -17.65 -17.46 -7.92
C GLU A 314 -17.91 -15.96 -8.08
N ARG A 315 -17.60 -15.15 -7.06
CA ARG A 315 -17.78 -13.69 -7.10
C ARG A 315 -16.78 -13.01 -8.04
N VAL A 316 -15.56 -13.52 -8.16
CA VAL A 316 -14.61 -13.11 -9.19
C VAL A 316 -15.17 -13.42 -10.58
N ALA A 317 -15.71 -14.62 -10.79
CA ALA A 317 -16.33 -15.02 -12.05
C ALA A 317 -17.58 -14.17 -12.40
N GLN A 318 -18.32 -13.74 -11.38
CA GLN A 318 -19.45 -12.81 -11.50
C GLN A 318 -19.04 -11.34 -11.60
N ARG A 319 -17.72 -11.05 -11.61
CA ARG A 319 -17.16 -9.70 -11.73
C ARG A 319 -17.47 -8.76 -10.57
N GLU A 320 -17.83 -9.30 -9.40
CA GLU A 320 -18.00 -8.50 -8.17
C GLU A 320 -16.65 -8.03 -7.60
N PHE A 321 -15.61 -8.85 -7.82
CA PHE A 321 -14.24 -8.59 -7.36
C PHE A 321 -13.30 -8.48 -8.56
N PRO A 322 -12.90 -7.24 -8.94
CA PRO A 322 -11.82 -7.01 -9.89
C PRO A 322 -10.52 -7.75 -9.54
N VAL A 323 -9.90 -8.34 -10.55
CA VAL A 323 -8.62 -9.06 -10.49
C VAL A 323 -7.62 -8.45 -11.50
N CYS A 324 -6.33 -8.73 -11.34
CA CYS A 324 -5.25 -8.20 -12.17
C CYS A 324 -4.39 -9.36 -12.72
N PRO A 325 -4.42 -9.67 -14.02
CA PRO A 325 -5.17 -9.00 -15.09
C PRO A 325 -6.70 -9.17 -14.99
N PRO A 326 -7.51 -8.28 -15.61
CA PRO A 326 -8.96 -8.45 -15.67
C PRO A 326 -9.40 -9.78 -16.29
N LEU A 327 -10.51 -10.33 -15.78
CA LEU A 327 -11.05 -11.59 -16.26
C LEU A 327 -11.66 -11.44 -17.67
N ALA A 328 -11.08 -12.13 -18.64
CA ALA A 328 -11.60 -12.16 -20.00
C ALA A 328 -12.85 -13.05 -20.13
N GLU A 329 -13.77 -12.63 -21.00
CA GLU A 329 -14.87 -13.44 -21.53
C GLU A 329 -14.48 -13.99 -22.90
N THR A 330 -14.78 -15.25 -23.14
CA THR A 330 -14.65 -15.84 -24.47
C THR A 330 -15.92 -15.54 -25.26
N ASP A 331 -15.79 -14.77 -26.33
CA ASP A 331 -16.90 -14.52 -27.25
C ASP A 331 -17.30 -15.78 -28.02
N SER A 332 -18.40 -15.72 -28.76
CA SER A 332 -18.88 -16.84 -29.60
C SER A 332 -17.90 -17.26 -30.69
N LYS A 333 -16.88 -16.44 -30.98
CA LYS A 333 -15.83 -16.69 -31.97
C LYS A 333 -14.57 -17.31 -31.34
N GLY A 334 -14.56 -17.50 -30.02
CA GLY A 334 -13.41 -18.05 -29.29
C GLY A 334 -12.38 -17.02 -28.85
N THR A 335 -12.64 -15.71 -29.05
CA THR A 335 -11.73 -14.64 -28.68
C THR A 335 -11.93 -14.28 -27.21
N ALA A 336 -10.88 -14.34 -26.40
CA ALA A 336 -10.90 -13.94 -25.00
C ALA A 336 -10.68 -12.43 -24.88
N ARG A 337 -11.66 -11.68 -24.38
CA ARG A 337 -11.61 -10.22 -24.21
C ARG A 337 -12.27 -9.81 -22.90
N PHE A 338 -11.71 -8.81 -22.21
CA PHE A 338 -12.37 -8.17 -21.06
C PHE A 338 -13.07 -6.86 -21.47
N SER A 339 -13.19 -6.63 -22.78
CA SER A 339 -13.92 -5.51 -23.37
C SER A 339 -15.11 -6.00 -24.21
N TYR A 340 -16.06 -5.10 -24.43
CA TYR A 340 -17.19 -5.30 -25.32
C TYR A 340 -17.33 -4.09 -26.24
N ASP A 341 -17.90 -4.30 -27.43
CA ASP A 341 -18.11 -3.22 -28.37
C ASP A 341 -19.31 -2.36 -27.93
N ARG A 342 -19.11 -1.04 -27.92
CA ARG A 342 -20.15 -0.06 -27.67
C ARG A 342 -20.17 0.97 -28.80
N THR A 343 -21.37 1.35 -29.23
CA THR A 343 -21.55 2.50 -30.10
C THR A 343 -21.60 3.77 -29.27
N VAL A 344 -20.71 4.71 -29.57
CA VAL A 344 -20.56 6.01 -28.90
C VAL A 344 -20.79 7.13 -29.94
N GLY A 345 -21.42 8.23 -29.55
CA GLY A 345 -21.80 9.34 -30.43
C GLY A 345 -23.31 9.48 -30.65
N LYS A 346 -23.73 10.50 -31.42
CA LYS A 346 -25.12 10.76 -31.78
C LYS A 346 -25.25 10.91 -33.30
N GLY A 347 -26.33 10.37 -33.89
CA GLY A 347 -26.61 10.53 -35.32
C GLY A 347 -25.58 9.82 -36.21
N GLU A 348 -25.08 10.51 -37.24
CA GLU A 348 -24.13 9.99 -38.22
C GLU A 348 -22.69 9.85 -37.69
N GLU A 349 -22.39 10.44 -36.52
CA GLU A 349 -21.07 10.39 -35.85
C GLU A 349 -20.94 9.18 -34.90
N GLN A 350 -21.71 8.12 -35.11
CA GLN A 350 -21.64 6.92 -34.28
C GLN A 350 -20.39 6.10 -34.60
N VAL A 351 -19.50 5.95 -33.62
CA VAL A 351 -18.30 5.11 -33.71
C VAL A 351 -18.47 3.88 -32.82
N ARG A 352 -18.16 2.70 -33.37
CA ARG A 352 -18.08 1.46 -32.61
C ARG A 352 -16.68 1.35 -32.01
N MET A 353 -16.60 1.24 -30.69
CA MET A 353 -15.34 1.13 -29.96
C MET A 353 -15.38 0.04 -28.90
N ALA A 354 -14.23 -0.57 -28.63
CA ALA A 354 -14.08 -1.55 -27.57
C ALA A 354 -13.97 -0.86 -26.21
N VAL A 355 -14.80 -1.27 -25.26
CA VAL A 355 -14.90 -0.69 -23.92
C VAL A 355 -14.67 -1.78 -22.87
N PRO A 356 -13.72 -1.64 -21.94
CA PRO A 356 -13.56 -2.62 -20.87
C PRO A 356 -14.81 -2.71 -20.00
N HIS A 357 -15.10 -3.91 -19.50
CA HIS A 357 -16.20 -4.08 -18.56
C HIS A 357 -15.95 -3.37 -17.22
N HIS A 358 -17.03 -3.18 -16.45
CA HIS A 358 -17.02 -2.45 -15.18
C HIS A 358 -16.06 -3.03 -14.11
N ALA A 359 -15.68 -4.31 -14.19
CA ALA A 359 -14.68 -4.90 -13.29
C ALA A 359 -13.23 -4.84 -13.79
N ALA A 360 -12.96 -4.20 -14.94
CA ALA A 360 -11.63 -4.15 -15.55
C ALA A 360 -10.80 -2.93 -15.09
N VAL A 361 -10.92 -2.52 -13.82
CA VAL A 361 -10.19 -1.35 -13.30
C VAL A 361 -8.67 -1.52 -13.38
N PHE A 362 -8.19 -2.76 -13.29
CA PHE A 362 -6.77 -3.08 -13.45
C PHE A 362 -6.35 -3.25 -14.92
N ALA A 363 -7.18 -2.84 -15.90
CA ALA A 363 -6.70 -2.65 -17.26
C ALA A 363 -5.80 -1.39 -17.34
N PRO A 364 -6.26 -0.18 -16.95
CA PRO A 364 -5.40 1.00 -16.93
C PRO A 364 -4.63 1.21 -15.61
N VAL A 365 -4.96 0.48 -14.54
CA VAL A 365 -4.33 0.65 -13.22
C VAL A 365 -3.34 -0.47 -12.93
N ARG A 366 -2.07 -0.12 -12.72
CA ARG A 366 -1.02 -1.03 -12.25
C ARG A 366 -1.17 -1.28 -10.75
N TRP A 367 -1.10 -2.54 -10.33
CA TRP A 367 -1.15 -2.90 -8.91
C TRP A 367 0.22 -3.36 -8.43
N THR A 368 0.76 -2.66 -7.43
CA THR A 368 2.00 -3.07 -6.72
C THR A 368 1.70 -3.26 -5.24
N ASN A 369 2.10 -4.39 -4.67
CA ASN A 369 1.89 -4.72 -3.26
C ASN A 369 3.22 -4.90 -2.54
N ILE A 370 3.44 -4.15 -1.48
CA ILE A 370 4.63 -4.20 -0.65
C ILE A 370 4.27 -4.87 0.67
N TYR A 371 4.97 -5.95 1.03
CA TYR A 371 4.65 -6.69 2.24
C TYR A 371 5.89 -7.18 3.00
N PHE A 372 5.72 -7.40 4.31
CA PHE A 372 6.71 -8.02 5.15
C PHE A 372 6.38 -9.51 5.28
N PRO A 373 7.21 -10.43 4.76
CA PRO A 373 6.95 -11.87 4.85
C PRO A 373 6.74 -12.31 6.29
N CYS A 374 5.62 -12.99 6.55
CA CYS A 374 5.30 -13.50 7.88
C CYS A 374 6.02 -14.82 8.16
N ARG A 375 6.60 -14.95 9.35
CA ARG A 375 7.13 -16.21 9.89
C ARG A 375 6.66 -16.40 11.32
N ASN A 376 6.22 -17.61 11.65
CA ASN A 376 5.83 -18.01 13.01
C ASN A 376 4.83 -17.04 13.70
N ILE A 377 3.89 -16.45 12.95
CA ILE A 377 2.88 -15.47 13.40
C ILE A 377 3.45 -14.09 13.80
N ILE A 378 4.61 -14.03 14.44
CA ILE A 378 5.11 -12.82 15.10
C ILE A 378 6.18 -12.06 14.31
N GLU A 379 6.96 -12.73 13.45
CA GLU A 379 8.00 -12.10 12.62
C GLU A 379 7.37 -11.62 11.31
N GLY A 380 7.54 -10.34 10.97
CA GLY A 380 6.97 -9.71 9.78
C GLY A 380 5.59 -9.11 10.02
N ASP A 381 4.71 -9.31 9.04
CA ASP A 381 3.33 -8.84 9.07
C ASP A 381 2.35 -10.00 8.84
N LEU A 382 1.59 -10.35 9.88
CA LEU A 382 0.57 -11.40 9.80
C LEU A 382 -0.63 -11.01 8.92
N ILE A 383 -0.96 -9.71 8.89
CA ILE A 383 -2.14 -9.18 8.20
C ILE A 383 -1.83 -9.03 6.70
N GLY A 384 -0.65 -8.51 6.38
CA GLY A 384 -0.13 -8.44 5.02
C GLY A 384 0.34 -9.80 4.48
N GLY A 385 0.64 -9.84 3.19
CA GLY A 385 1.15 -11.02 2.49
C GLY A 385 1.18 -10.79 0.98
N PRO A 386 1.56 -11.82 0.19
CA PRO A 386 1.45 -11.76 -1.27
C PRO A 386 -0.03 -11.70 -1.68
N ILE A 387 -0.36 -10.80 -2.61
CA ILE A 387 -1.72 -10.62 -3.15
C ILE A 387 -1.90 -11.39 -4.46
N GLU A 388 -0.82 -11.57 -5.23
CA GLU A 388 -0.82 -12.24 -6.54
C GLU A 388 -1.52 -13.60 -6.54
N PRO A 389 -1.36 -14.48 -5.53
CA PRO A 389 -2.06 -15.77 -5.50
C PRO A 389 -3.59 -15.68 -5.39
N VAL A 390 -4.12 -14.54 -4.93
CA VAL A 390 -5.57 -14.33 -4.72
C VAL A 390 -6.17 -13.48 -5.84
N PHE A 391 -5.46 -12.46 -6.31
CA PHE A 391 -5.98 -11.49 -7.28
C PHE A 391 -5.33 -11.57 -8.67
N GLY A 392 -4.35 -12.43 -8.89
CA GLY A 392 -3.79 -12.74 -10.21
C GLY A 392 -2.35 -12.26 -10.46
N GLU A 393 -1.72 -12.86 -11.47
CA GLU A 393 -0.28 -12.71 -11.85
C GLU A 393 0.14 -11.26 -12.19
N GLY A 394 -0.82 -10.40 -12.49
CA GLY A 394 -0.61 -9.00 -12.86
C GLY A 394 -0.31 -8.11 -11.66
N VAL A 395 -0.57 -8.58 -10.43
CA VAL A 395 -0.15 -7.89 -9.21
C VAL A 395 1.36 -8.06 -9.03
N GLU A 396 2.06 -6.96 -8.84
CA GLU A 396 3.49 -6.96 -8.53
C GLU A 396 3.71 -7.05 -7.02
N ASP A 397 3.97 -8.25 -6.52
CA ASP A 397 4.31 -8.49 -5.12
C ASP A 397 5.80 -8.22 -4.84
N VAL A 398 6.08 -7.27 -3.94
CA VAL A 398 7.43 -6.87 -3.51
C VAL A 398 7.62 -7.21 -2.04
N ALA A 399 8.32 -8.32 -1.79
CA ALA A 399 8.69 -8.73 -0.45
C ALA A 399 9.87 -7.90 0.09
N VAL A 400 9.68 -7.23 1.24
CA VAL A 400 10.70 -6.38 1.86
C VAL A 400 10.98 -6.78 3.31
N THR A 401 12.11 -6.32 3.85
CA THR A 401 12.47 -6.55 5.25
C THR A 401 12.04 -5.37 6.12
N PRO A 402 11.39 -5.60 7.28
CA PRO A 402 11.06 -4.53 8.23
C PRO A 402 12.29 -3.74 8.72
N PRO A 403 12.14 -2.45 9.04
CA PRO A 403 13.19 -1.69 9.70
C PRO A 403 13.39 -2.15 11.15
N GLY A 404 14.65 -2.32 11.55
CA GLY A 404 15.02 -2.66 12.92
C GLY A 404 14.51 -4.03 13.37
N ASN A 405 13.65 -4.06 14.38
CA ASN A 405 13.07 -5.30 14.89
C ASN A 405 12.02 -5.84 13.91
N ARG A 406 12.10 -7.14 13.61
CA ARG A 406 11.18 -7.83 12.70
C ARG A 406 9.84 -8.18 13.33
N TYR A 407 9.68 -8.08 14.64
CA TYR A 407 8.42 -8.44 15.30
C TYR A 407 7.35 -7.36 15.15
N LEU A 408 6.12 -7.78 14.86
CA LEU A 408 4.92 -6.95 14.76
C LEU A 408 5.14 -5.70 13.89
N ALA A 409 5.62 -5.92 12.66
CA ALA A 409 6.09 -4.85 11.78
C ALA A 409 4.99 -4.16 10.97
N HIS A 410 3.71 -4.53 11.15
CA HIS A 410 2.58 -4.11 10.32
C HIS A 410 2.44 -2.58 10.14
N THR A 411 2.89 -1.75 11.09
CA THR A 411 2.83 -0.28 11.01
C THR A 411 4.12 0.37 10.51
N ARG A 412 5.16 -0.40 10.17
CA ARG A 412 6.53 0.11 9.93
C ARG A 412 6.88 0.35 8.46
N TYR A 413 5.89 0.39 7.56
CA TYR A 413 6.10 0.43 6.11
C TYR A 413 6.79 1.70 5.58
N TRP A 414 6.70 2.82 6.29
CA TRP A 414 7.43 4.06 6.00
C TRP A 414 8.10 4.61 7.25
N THR A 415 8.54 3.74 8.16
CA THR A 415 9.30 4.14 9.35
C THR A 415 10.80 4.04 9.07
N ILE A 416 11.54 5.08 9.43
CA ILE A 416 13.01 5.06 9.44
C ILE A 416 13.46 4.41 10.75
N ALA A 417 14.41 3.48 10.69
CA ALA A 417 14.94 2.82 11.89
C ALA A 417 15.61 3.85 12.83
N PRO A 418 15.58 3.64 14.16
CA PRO A 418 16.30 4.51 15.10
C PRO A 418 17.79 4.62 14.73
N GLY A 419 18.29 5.83 14.52
CA GLY A 419 19.67 6.10 14.07
C GLY A 419 19.92 5.90 12.57
N GLY A 420 18.88 5.61 11.76
CA GLY A 420 18.98 5.48 10.31
C GLY A 420 19.06 6.83 9.58
N ASP A 421 19.76 6.85 8.45
CA ASP A 421 19.82 8.01 7.57
C ASP A 421 18.62 8.01 6.60
N ARG A 422 17.92 9.14 6.51
CA ARG A 422 16.80 9.37 5.58
C ARG A 422 17.21 9.32 4.11
N HIS A 423 18.49 9.59 3.80
CA HIS A 423 19.03 9.55 2.44
C HIS A 423 19.57 8.16 2.06
N ALA A 424 19.81 7.28 3.04
CA ALA A 424 20.18 5.88 2.84
C ALA A 424 19.14 4.95 3.49
N PRO A 425 17.90 4.92 2.96
CA PRO A 425 16.81 4.28 3.65
C PRO A 425 16.82 2.76 3.48
N GLY A 426 16.08 2.05 4.34
CA GLY A 426 15.94 0.59 4.26
C GLY A 426 15.19 0.12 3.01
N ALA A 427 15.29 -1.17 2.71
CA ALA A 427 14.71 -1.80 1.51
C ALA A 427 13.19 -1.53 1.34
N HIS A 428 12.45 -1.41 2.44
CA HIS A 428 11.01 -1.11 2.43
C HIS A 428 10.69 0.29 1.88
N ILE A 429 11.52 1.28 2.19
CA ILE A 429 11.37 2.65 1.68
C ILE A 429 11.83 2.73 0.23
N ILE A 430 12.92 2.02 -0.13
CA ILE A 430 13.37 1.95 -1.52
C ILE A 430 12.25 1.37 -2.39
N ALA A 431 11.68 0.22 -2.00
CA ALA A 431 10.55 -0.38 -2.70
C ALA A 431 9.34 0.56 -2.81
N LEU A 432 9.03 1.34 -1.76
CA LEU A 432 7.95 2.32 -1.78
C LEU A 432 8.22 3.46 -2.78
N ARG A 433 9.46 3.98 -2.82
CA ARG A 433 9.87 5.01 -3.78
C ARG A 433 9.82 4.49 -5.22
N GLU A 434 10.29 3.27 -5.46
CA GLU A 434 10.21 2.61 -6.77
C GLU A 434 8.75 2.37 -7.21
N ALA A 435 7.88 1.93 -6.30
CA ALA A 435 6.47 1.71 -6.60
C ALA A 435 5.74 3.01 -6.95
N LEU A 436 6.05 4.12 -6.26
CA LEU A 436 5.48 5.43 -6.56
C LEU A 436 6.00 5.98 -7.89
N LYS A 437 7.31 5.86 -8.12
CA LYS A 437 8.03 6.41 -9.28
C LYS A 437 7.61 7.86 -9.54
N LEU A 438 7.86 8.72 -8.54
CA LEU A 438 7.46 10.13 -8.59
C LEU A 438 8.34 10.98 -9.51
N ALA A 439 9.57 10.54 -9.78
CA ALA A 439 10.51 11.11 -10.75
C ALA A 439 11.17 9.99 -11.56
N GLU A 440 11.71 10.29 -12.74
CA GLU A 440 12.51 9.33 -13.52
C GLU A 440 13.89 9.07 -12.91
N ASP A 441 14.49 7.93 -13.25
CA ASP A 441 15.79 7.52 -12.73
C ASP A 441 16.92 8.38 -13.33
N ARG A 442 17.81 8.86 -12.45
CA ARG A 442 18.96 9.67 -12.83
C ARG A 442 19.92 8.84 -13.69
N PRO A 443 20.35 9.28 -14.89
CA PRO A 443 21.56 8.75 -15.49
C PRO A 443 22.75 9.13 -14.59
N GLU A 444 23.50 8.14 -14.09
CA GLU A 444 24.68 8.36 -13.24
C GLU A 444 25.58 9.44 -13.87
N GLN A 445 25.81 10.54 -13.14
CA GLN A 445 26.81 11.50 -13.57
C GLN A 445 28.20 10.85 -13.43
N PRO A 446 29.05 10.87 -14.47
CA PRO A 446 30.43 10.46 -14.33
C PRO A 446 31.06 11.28 -13.21
N GLN A 447 31.65 10.61 -12.23
CA GLN A 447 32.43 11.28 -11.18
C GLN A 447 33.54 12.08 -11.85
N SER A 448 33.37 13.40 -11.97
CA SER A 448 34.45 14.28 -12.39
C SER A 448 35.42 14.40 -11.22
N SER A 449 36.46 13.58 -11.24
CA SER A 449 37.70 13.84 -10.51
C SER A 449 38.29 15.14 -11.05
N VAL A 450 37.94 16.27 -10.44
CA VAL A 450 38.65 17.54 -10.67
C VAL A 450 39.99 17.40 -9.95
N GLU A 451 40.98 16.98 -10.72
CA GLU A 451 42.39 17.09 -10.37
C GLU A 451 42.73 18.59 -10.32
N SER A 452 42.96 19.10 -9.13
CA SER A 452 43.33 20.50 -8.91
C SER A 452 44.81 20.69 -9.28
N GLU A 453 45.08 21.28 -10.45
CA GLU A 453 46.39 21.84 -10.72
C GLU A 453 46.59 23.15 -9.91
N PRO A 454 47.76 23.35 -9.29
CA PRO A 454 48.05 24.55 -8.51
C PRO A 454 48.51 25.70 -9.42
N VAL A 455 47.82 26.83 -9.36
CA VAL A 455 48.23 28.09 -10.00
C VAL A 455 49.22 28.83 -9.09
N GLU A 456 50.44 29.06 -9.56
CA GLU A 456 51.43 29.93 -8.92
C GLU A 456 51.03 31.42 -9.02
N PRO A 457 51.26 32.25 -7.98
CA PRO A 457 51.02 33.68 -8.05
C PRO A 457 52.29 34.45 -8.47
N SER A 458 52.24 35.15 -9.60
CA SER A 458 53.25 36.14 -9.97
C SER A 458 52.86 37.55 -9.49
N GLY A 459 53.73 38.12 -8.65
CA GLY A 459 54.28 39.47 -8.81
C GLY A 459 53.38 40.72 -8.68
N SER A 460 53.65 41.46 -7.60
CA SER A 460 53.97 42.92 -7.60
C SER A 460 52.87 43.97 -7.37
N ARG A 461 52.78 44.39 -6.08
CA ARG A 461 52.98 45.76 -5.54
C ARG A 461 52.26 46.96 -6.19
N ALA A 462 51.41 47.62 -5.38
CA ALA A 462 51.54 49.05 -5.06
C ALA A 462 50.85 49.37 -3.72
N ALA A 463 51.53 50.16 -2.89
CA ALA A 463 51.18 50.52 -1.52
C ALA A 463 50.26 51.75 -1.44
N SER A 464 49.48 51.88 -0.35
CA SER A 464 49.31 53.15 0.38
C SER A 464 48.30 53.04 1.54
N ALA A 465 48.82 53.30 2.75
CA ALA A 465 48.21 53.96 3.91
C ALA A 465 47.07 53.28 4.71
N ALA A 466 47.44 52.87 5.94
CA ALA A 466 46.58 52.84 7.12
C ALA A 466 46.43 54.25 7.74
N PRO A 467 45.55 54.41 8.74
CA PRO A 467 46.10 54.42 10.09
C PRO A 467 45.34 53.55 11.11
N GLU A 468 46.13 53.14 12.11
CA GLU A 468 45.78 52.46 13.36
C GLU A 468 44.77 53.22 14.23
N ILE A 469 43.93 52.46 14.94
CA ILE A 469 43.63 52.74 16.35
C ILE A 469 43.88 51.46 17.16
N VAL A 470 44.68 51.64 18.21
CA VAL A 470 45.25 50.66 19.13
C VAL A 470 44.30 50.35 20.30
N ALA A 471 44.23 49.06 20.61
CA ALA A 471 44.11 48.35 21.89
C ALA A 471 43.46 49.00 23.12
N GLN A 472 42.66 48.18 23.84
CA GLN A 472 43.12 47.67 25.14
C GLN A 472 42.40 46.38 25.57
N ALA A 473 43.21 45.43 26.02
CA ALA A 473 42.85 44.20 26.70
C ALA A 473 42.69 44.44 28.21
N GLY A 474 42.01 43.52 28.89
CA GLY A 474 41.96 43.43 30.35
C GLY A 474 41.48 42.05 30.79
N GLU A 475 42.43 41.18 31.11
CA GLU A 475 42.30 39.88 31.76
C GLU A 475 41.66 39.98 33.17
N ALA A 476 41.06 38.89 33.66
CA ALA A 476 41.62 38.08 34.77
C ALA A 476 40.58 37.16 35.46
N ALA A 477 40.81 35.85 35.25
CA ALA A 477 41.19 34.88 36.28
C ALA A 477 40.20 34.38 37.39
N ALA A 478 39.98 33.05 37.35
CA ALA A 478 40.44 32.03 38.33
C ALA A 478 39.46 31.38 39.33
N GLY A 479 39.66 30.05 39.47
CA GLY A 479 39.26 29.16 40.58
C GLY A 479 38.50 27.91 40.10
N ALA A 480 39.07 26.78 39.67
CA ALA A 480 40.06 25.83 40.25
C ALA A 480 39.47 24.81 41.27
N ALA A 481 39.59 23.51 40.91
CA ALA A 481 39.65 22.25 41.71
C ALA A 481 38.99 21.13 40.86
N ASP A 482 39.66 20.20 40.15
CA ASP A 482 40.80 19.31 40.41
C ASP A 482 40.51 18.21 41.46
N THR A 483 40.28 16.96 41.04
CA THR A 483 41.09 15.80 41.48
C THR A 483 40.94 14.58 40.54
N GLN A 484 42.06 13.88 40.41
CA GLN A 484 42.47 12.87 39.43
C GLN A 484 42.13 11.42 39.81
N ALA A 485 42.18 10.52 38.80
CA ALA A 485 43.07 9.33 38.67
C ALA A 485 42.44 8.36 37.64
N GLY A 486 43.04 7.98 36.49
CA GLY A 486 44.39 7.47 36.22
C GLY A 486 44.41 5.96 36.47
N THR A 487 44.48 5.04 35.50
CA THR A 487 45.61 4.76 34.58
C THR A 487 45.25 3.62 33.59
N PRO A 488 45.87 3.51 32.39
CA PRO A 488 45.42 2.72 31.23
C PRO A 488 46.30 1.49 30.91
N ILE A 489 45.80 0.50 30.14
CA ILE A 489 46.66 -0.54 29.54
C ILE A 489 46.24 -0.93 28.10
N ARG A 490 47.19 -0.64 27.19
CA ARG A 490 47.64 -1.30 25.94
C ARG A 490 46.70 -1.65 24.76
N LYS A 491 47.06 -1.02 23.64
CA LYS A 491 47.05 -1.55 22.26
C LYS A 491 47.74 -2.91 22.14
N SER A 492 47.17 -3.80 21.32
CA SER A 492 47.94 -4.76 20.52
C SER A 492 47.13 -5.11 19.26
N ALA A 493 47.68 -4.73 18.11
CA ALA A 493 47.32 -5.24 16.81
C ALA A 493 47.97 -6.62 16.62
N ARG A 494 47.23 -7.59 16.07
CA ARG A 494 47.85 -8.64 15.26
C ARG A 494 46.85 -9.30 14.31
N ALA A 495 47.21 -9.27 13.04
CA ALA A 495 46.63 -10.07 11.97
C ALA A 495 46.97 -11.55 12.15
N SER A 496 46.04 -12.44 11.79
CA SER A 496 46.32 -13.76 11.19
C SER A 496 45.01 -14.51 10.85
N SER A 497 44.69 -14.59 9.55
CA SER A 497 44.12 -15.80 8.91
C SER A 497 45.11 -16.98 9.10
N PRO A 498 44.70 -18.28 9.12
CA PRO A 498 44.09 -18.94 7.95
C PRO A 498 43.19 -20.21 8.20
N LYS A 499 42.68 -20.74 7.07
CA LYS A 499 42.06 -22.07 6.81
C LYS A 499 40.63 -22.24 7.35
N GLY A 500 39.62 -22.57 6.55
CA GLY A 500 39.61 -23.46 5.38
C GLY A 500 38.89 -24.75 5.77
N THR A 501 37.56 -24.75 5.70
CA THR A 501 36.76 -25.98 5.74
C THR A 501 35.64 -25.92 4.71
N THR A 502 35.84 -26.70 3.66
CA THR A 502 34.86 -27.13 2.67
C THR A 502 33.70 -27.88 3.34
N ARG A 503 32.46 -27.47 3.08
CA ARG A 503 31.29 -28.34 3.26
C ARG A 503 30.38 -28.25 2.03
N LYS A 504 30.18 -29.42 1.44
CA LYS A 504 29.42 -29.74 0.21
C LYS A 504 27.96 -29.25 0.25
N PRO A 505 27.35 -29.05 -0.92
CA PRO A 505 25.96 -28.61 -1.07
C PRO A 505 24.97 -29.71 -0.65
N ALA A 506 23.91 -29.29 0.05
CA ALA A 506 22.81 -30.15 0.43
C ALA A 506 21.98 -30.54 -0.82
N LYS A 507 21.65 -31.82 -0.88
CA LYS A 507 20.86 -32.48 -1.92
C LYS A 507 19.47 -31.86 -2.05
N ALA A 508 19.07 -31.64 -3.30
CA ALA A 508 17.68 -31.43 -3.69
C ALA A 508 16.82 -32.64 -3.28
N GLY A 509 15.76 -32.38 -2.52
CA GLY A 509 14.63 -33.29 -2.28
C GLY A 509 13.50 -33.02 -3.28
N PRO A 510 12.60 -33.99 -3.52
CA PRO A 510 11.87 -34.10 -4.77
C PRO A 510 10.71 -33.11 -4.89
N THR A 511 10.66 -32.48 -6.07
CA THR A 511 9.54 -31.71 -6.60
C THR A 511 8.28 -32.59 -6.66
N THR A 512 7.29 -32.29 -5.84
CA THR A 512 5.96 -32.90 -5.96
C THR A 512 5.19 -32.18 -7.07
N THR A 513 5.21 -32.79 -8.25
CA THR A 513 4.35 -32.42 -9.38
C THR A 513 2.88 -32.65 -9.02
N ARG A 514 2.15 -31.57 -8.71
CA ARG A 514 0.70 -31.59 -8.61
C ARG A 514 0.13 -31.75 -10.03
N LYS A 515 -0.31 -32.97 -10.36
CA LYS A 515 -1.04 -33.27 -11.60
C LYS A 515 -2.21 -32.31 -11.79
N THR A 516 -2.16 -31.55 -12.87
CA THR A 516 -3.28 -30.83 -13.46
C THR A 516 -4.42 -31.81 -13.76
N ARG A 517 -5.56 -31.60 -13.11
CA ARG A 517 -6.77 -32.41 -13.32
C ARG A 517 -7.52 -31.83 -14.53
N ALA A 518 -7.71 -32.65 -15.57
CA ALA A 518 -8.46 -32.27 -16.77
C ALA A 518 -9.91 -31.84 -16.43
N PRO A 519 -10.50 -30.89 -17.18
CA PRO A 519 -11.86 -30.42 -16.94
C PRO A 519 -12.88 -31.52 -17.23
N ARG A 520 -13.82 -31.73 -16.29
CA ARG A 520 -14.96 -32.63 -16.48
C ARG A 520 -15.93 -32.03 -17.50
N LYS A 521 -16.30 -32.82 -18.52
CA LYS A 521 -17.37 -32.48 -19.48
C LYS A 521 -18.70 -32.15 -18.76
N PRO A 522 -19.47 -31.16 -19.24
CA PRO A 522 -20.77 -30.84 -18.67
C PRO A 522 -21.77 -31.98 -18.93
N ARG A 523 -22.55 -32.34 -17.89
CA ARG A 523 -23.68 -33.26 -17.99
C ARG A 523 -24.81 -32.60 -18.78
N LYS A 524 -25.30 -33.28 -19.83
CA LYS A 524 -26.52 -32.89 -20.55
C LYS A 524 -27.73 -32.86 -19.59
N PRO A 525 -28.64 -31.88 -19.70
CA PRO A 525 -29.89 -31.88 -18.95
C PRO A 525 -30.81 -33.03 -19.41
N LYS A 526 -31.41 -33.73 -18.45
CA LYS A 526 -32.48 -34.72 -18.69
C LYS A 526 -33.74 -33.99 -19.15
N ALA A 527 -34.33 -34.46 -20.26
CA ALA A 527 -35.65 -34.02 -20.72
C ALA A 527 -36.75 -34.41 -19.73
N PRO A 528 -37.82 -33.60 -19.58
CA PRO A 528 -38.97 -33.93 -18.75
C PRO A 528 -39.81 -35.05 -19.40
N PRO A 529 -40.47 -35.91 -18.59
CA PRO A 529 -41.31 -36.98 -19.11
C PRO A 529 -42.58 -36.42 -19.74
N SER A 530 -42.93 -37.00 -20.90
CA SER A 530 -44.18 -36.81 -21.62
C SER A 530 -45.38 -37.22 -20.77
N ALA A 531 -46.32 -36.30 -20.57
CA ALA A 531 -47.67 -36.63 -20.15
C ALA A 531 -48.45 -37.10 -21.39
N SER A 532 -48.94 -38.33 -21.35
CA SER A 532 -49.96 -38.84 -22.26
C SER A 532 -51.15 -39.31 -21.44
N SER A 533 -52.34 -38.86 -21.88
CA SER A 533 -53.70 -39.20 -21.42
C SER A 533 -54.22 -38.41 -20.24
#